data_AF-W6N716-F1
#
_entry.id   AF-W6N716-F1
#
_cell.length_a   1.000
_cell.length_b   1.000
_cell.length_c   1.000
_cell.angle_alpha   90.00
_cell.angle_beta   90.00
_cell.angle_gamma   90.00
#
_symmetry.space_group_name_H-M   'P 1'
#
loop_
_entity.id
_entity.type
_entity.pdbx_description
1 polymer ?
#
loop_
_entity_poly.entity_id
_entity_poly.type
_entity_poly.pdbx_seq_one_letter_code
_entity_poly.pdbx_strand_id
1 'polypeptide(L)'
;MFYGCSHFGIVSKDIKYSFQPLNKVEKIKLKINKKESKRKISFKSELLNGSNVKVSVNNDKDKTISSIDITKTNQNGELDLAKVNSDNFTINIEGKADKFILNLDSSNISLAAESPDSKQDAKDADSKEKGQPSNPKDKNGGFHLWPFF
;
A
#
# COMPACT_ATOMS: atom_id res chain seq x y z
N MET A 1 -46.64 -3.37 -14.85
CA MET A 1 -45.79 -3.05 -16.02
C MET A 1 -45.31 -1.63 -15.88
N PHE A 2 -44.00 -1.46 -15.70
CA PHE A 2 -43.09 -0.45 -16.23
C PHE A 2 -41.89 -0.38 -15.28
N TYR A 3 -40.83 -1.06 -15.69
CA TYR A 3 -39.48 -0.92 -15.18
C TYR A 3 -38.99 0.48 -15.52
N GLY A 4 -38.53 1.24 -14.53
CA GLY A 4 -37.84 2.51 -14.72
C GLY A 4 -36.53 2.45 -13.97
N CYS A 5 -35.44 2.23 -14.71
CA CYS A 5 -34.09 1.99 -14.25
C CYS A 5 -33.65 2.87 -13.08
N SER A 6 -33.31 2.23 -11.97
CA SER A 6 -32.44 2.82 -10.95
C SER A 6 -31.09 3.09 -11.62
N HIS A 7 -30.86 4.32 -12.08
CA HIS A 7 -29.54 4.80 -12.43
C HIS A 7 -28.70 4.76 -11.17
N PHE A 8 -27.98 3.66 -10.95
CA PHE A 8 -26.81 3.66 -10.08
C PHE A 8 -25.81 4.61 -10.73
N GLY A 9 -25.85 5.88 -10.30
CA GLY A 9 -24.76 6.79 -10.53
C GLY A 9 -23.52 6.15 -9.94
N ILE A 10 -22.57 5.76 -10.80
CA ILE A 10 -21.24 5.38 -10.36
C ILE A 10 -20.65 6.67 -9.80
N VAL A 11 -20.76 6.83 -8.48
CA VAL A 11 -20.02 7.86 -7.76
C VAL A 11 -18.56 7.41 -7.85
N SER A 12 -17.84 7.90 -8.87
CA SER A 12 -16.38 7.77 -8.92
C SER A 12 -15.87 8.48 -7.66
N LYS A 13 -15.47 7.71 -6.66
CA LYS A 13 -14.89 8.23 -5.43
C LYS A 13 -13.39 8.34 -5.68
N ASP A 14 -12.93 9.54 -5.98
CA ASP A 14 -11.50 9.82 -6.05
C ASP A 14 -10.75 9.22 -4.86
N ILE A 15 -9.57 8.64 -5.13
CA ILE A 15 -8.74 8.07 -4.07
C ILE A 15 -7.90 9.21 -3.50
N LYS A 16 -8.19 9.60 -2.25
CA LYS A 16 -7.54 10.72 -1.57
C LYS A 16 -6.52 10.24 -0.54
N TYR A 17 -5.32 10.82 -0.61
CA TYR A 17 -4.25 10.67 0.38
C TYR A 17 -3.87 12.03 0.94
N SER A 18 -3.62 12.08 2.25
CA SER A 18 -3.23 13.30 2.97
C SER A 18 -2.12 12.99 3.95
N PHE A 19 -1.03 13.74 3.88
CA PHE A 19 0.17 13.56 4.69
C PHE A 19 0.50 14.87 5.39
N GLN A 20 0.64 14.84 6.71
CA GLN A 20 0.93 16.00 7.56
C GLN A 20 1.77 15.60 8.79
N PRO A 21 3.11 15.73 8.75
CA PRO A 21 3.94 16.09 7.61
C PRO A 21 4.23 14.89 6.68
N LEU A 22 4.61 15.16 5.44
CA LEU A 22 5.30 14.21 4.57
C LEU A 22 6.81 14.38 4.77
N ASN A 23 7.48 13.37 5.32
CA ASN A 23 8.92 13.39 5.61
C ASN A 23 9.66 12.11 5.22
N LYS A 24 8.98 11.17 4.56
CA LYS A 24 9.48 9.87 4.12
C LYS A 24 8.86 9.51 2.77
N VAL A 25 9.33 8.41 2.19
CA VAL A 25 8.72 7.84 0.99
C VAL A 25 7.45 7.09 1.39
N GLU A 26 6.32 7.49 0.82
CA GLU A 26 5.04 6.82 0.97
C GLU A 26 4.75 6.01 -0.30
N LYS A 27 4.30 4.76 -0.12
CA LYS A 27 4.00 3.84 -1.22
C LYS A 27 2.53 3.43 -1.17
N ILE A 28 1.84 3.60 -2.28
CA ILE A 28 0.42 3.26 -2.41
C ILE A 28 0.28 2.20 -3.50
N LYS A 29 -0.16 1.00 -3.13
CA LYS A 29 -0.42 -0.07 -4.09
C LYS A 29 -1.82 0.08 -4.68
N LEU A 30 -1.88 0.13 -6.00
CA LEU A 30 -3.11 0.31 -6.77
C LEU A 30 -3.23 -0.78 -7.83
N LYS A 31 -4.47 -1.00 -8.28
CA LYS A 31 -4.83 -1.95 -9.32
C LYS A 31 -5.54 -1.22 -10.45
N ILE A 32 -5.25 -1.61 -11.69
CA ILE A 32 -5.94 -1.14 -12.90
C ILE A 32 -7.22 -1.96 -13.07
N ASN A 33 -8.36 -1.28 -13.13
CA ASN A 33 -9.67 -1.92 -13.31
C ASN A 33 -10.01 -2.17 -14.77
N LYS A 34 -9.52 -1.31 -15.68
CA LYS A 34 -9.85 -1.34 -17.10
C LYS A 34 -8.59 -1.41 -17.96
N LYS A 35 -8.45 -2.48 -18.74
CA LYS A 35 -7.30 -2.69 -19.64
C LYS A 35 -7.49 -1.89 -20.93
N GLU A 36 -6.98 -0.67 -20.95
CA GLU A 36 -6.90 0.16 -22.17
C GLU A 36 -5.45 0.33 -22.63
N SER A 37 -5.20 0.72 -23.88
CA SER A 37 -3.84 0.83 -24.45
C SER A 37 -3.16 2.16 -24.14
N LYS A 38 -3.92 3.19 -23.74
CA LYS A 38 -3.42 4.53 -23.37
C LYS A 38 -3.83 4.87 -21.94
N ARG A 39 -3.31 4.10 -20.99
CA ARG A 39 -3.68 4.22 -19.58
C ARG A 39 -3.02 5.45 -18.96
N LYS A 40 -3.81 6.33 -18.37
CA LYS A 40 -3.35 7.49 -17.58
C LYS A 40 -4.16 7.59 -16.29
N ILE A 41 -3.56 8.18 -15.26
CA ILE A 41 -4.25 8.59 -14.04
C ILE A 41 -4.17 10.10 -13.96
N SER A 42 -5.32 10.77 -13.99
CA SER A 42 -5.39 12.18 -13.64
C SER A 42 -5.27 12.36 -12.14
N PHE A 43 -4.57 13.40 -11.71
CA PHE A 43 -4.48 13.73 -10.30
C PHE A 43 -4.64 15.24 -10.05
N LYS A 44 -5.05 15.56 -8.83
CA LYS A 44 -4.99 16.89 -8.24
C LYS A 44 -4.22 16.82 -6.94
N SER A 45 -3.26 17.71 -6.77
CA SER A 45 -2.45 17.80 -5.56
C SER A 45 -2.56 19.17 -4.89
N GLU A 46 -2.42 19.17 -3.57
CA GLU A 46 -2.31 20.39 -2.76
C GLU A 46 -1.03 20.30 -1.93
N LEU A 47 -0.27 21.38 -1.90
CA LEU A 47 1.05 21.47 -1.28
C LEU A 47 1.14 22.77 -0.48
N LEU A 48 1.69 22.75 0.74
CA LEU A 48 2.03 24.00 1.43
C LEU A 48 3.33 24.60 0.88
N ASN A 49 3.36 25.93 0.72
CA ASN A 49 4.43 26.68 0.05
C ASN A 49 5.83 26.29 0.54
N GLY A 50 6.79 26.19 -0.40
CA GLY A 50 8.20 25.91 -0.12
C GLY A 50 8.57 24.42 -0.09
N SER A 51 7.61 23.53 -0.27
CA SER A 51 7.81 22.08 -0.32
C SER A 51 8.15 21.60 -1.74
N ASN A 52 8.81 20.45 -1.87
CA ASN A 52 8.98 19.75 -3.14
C ASN A 52 8.63 18.28 -2.92
N VAL A 53 7.65 17.79 -3.67
CA VAL A 53 7.16 16.41 -3.61
C VAL A 53 7.17 15.82 -5.00
N LYS A 54 7.87 14.70 -5.17
CA LYS A 54 7.85 13.89 -6.38
C LYS A 54 6.80 12.80 -6.23
N VAL A 55 5.92 12.71 -7.21
CA VAL A 55 4.98 11.60 -7.35
C VAL A 55 5.42 10.75 -8.54
N SER A 56 5.66 9.46 -8.32
CA SER A 56 6.02 8.53 -9.39
C SER A 56 5.15 7.29 -9.42
N VAL A 57 5.00 6.74 -10.61
CA VAL A 57 4.42 5.42 -10.84
C VAL A 57 5.56 4.43 -10.99
N ASN A 58 5.49 3.34 -10.23
CA ASN A 58 6.39 2.21 -10.32
C ASN A 58 5.59 0.96 -10.72
N ASN A 59 6.16 0.12 -11.58
CA ASN A 59 5.56 -1.17 -11.91
C ASN A 59 5.76 -2.19 -10.75
N ASP A 60 5.28 -3.42 -10.94
CA ASP A 60 5.42 -4.53 -9.97
C ASP A 60 6.87 -4.89 -9.62
N LYS A 61 7.85 -4.45 -10.43
CA LYS A 61 9.29 -4.64 -10.20
C LYS A 61 9.94 -3.41 -9.57
N ASP A 62 9.15 -2.54 -8.94
CA ASP A 62 9.56 -1.25 -8.37
C ASP A 62 10.29 -0.31 -9.36
N LYS A 63 10.19 -0.54 -10.68
CA LYS A 63 10.81 0.34 -11.68
C LYS A 63 9.92 1.53 -11.97
N THR A 64 10.46 2.75 -11.81
CA THR A 64 9.78 3.99 -12.18
C THR A 64 9.49 4.03 -13.68
N ILE A 65 8.23 4.25 -14.04
CA ILE A 65 7.77 4.36 -15.43
C ILE A 65 7.26 5.75 -15.79
N SER A 66 6.78 6.51 -14.80
CA SER A 66 6.32 7.88 -14.95
C SER A 66 6.59 8.62 -13.63
N SER A 67 6.88 9.91 -13.70
CA SER A 67 7.06 10.74 -12.52
C SER A 67 6.78 12.20 -12.83
N ILE A 68 6.34 12.93 -11.81
CA ILE A 68 6.10 14.36 -11.87
C ILE A 68 6.53 15.01 -10.56
N ASP A 69 7.20 16.15 -10.67
CA ASP A 69 7.55 16.98 -9.52
C ASP A 69 6.40 17.95 -9.24
N ILE A 70 5.95 17.97 -7.99
CA ILE A 70 4.93 18.87 -7.46
C ILE A 70 5.63 19.97 -6.67
N THR A 71 5.62 21.16 -7.25
CA THR A 71 6.32 22.34 -6.71
C THR A 71 5.38 23.51 -6.45
N LYS A 72 4.09 23.38 -6.82
CA LYS A 72 3.07 24.44 -6.70
C LYS A 72 1.98 24.02 -5.72
N THR A 73 1.40 25.02 -5.06
CA THR A 73 0.40 24.87 -3.98
C THR A 73 -0.87 24.14 -4.41
N ASN A 74 -1.19 24.16 -5.71
CA ASN A 74 -2.24 23.36 -6.32
C ASN A 74 -1.77 22.95 -7.72
N GLN A 75 -1.58 21.66 -7.95
CA GLN A 75 -1.11 21.16 -9.24
C GLN A 75 -1.96 20.00 -9.71
N ASN A 76 -2.45 20.12 -10.93
CA ASN A 76 -3.11 19.05 -11.66
C ASN A 76 -2.10 18.42 -12.62
N GLY A 77 -2.24 17.13 -12.88
CA GLY A 77 -1.39 16.47 -13.86
C GLY A 77 -1.91 15.08 -14.22
N GLU A 78 -1.15 14.41 -15.07
CA GLU A 78 -1.41 13.04 -15.48
C GLU A 78 -0.16 12.19 -15.26
N LEU A 79 -0.36 10.98 -14.76
CA LEU A 79 0.67 9.96 -14.66
C LEU A 79 0.43 8.88 -15.74
N ASP A 80 1.47 8.58 -16.51
CA ASP A 80 1.40 7.59 -17.58
C ASP A 80 1.53 6.17 -17.03
N LEU A 81 0.57 5.31 -17.40
CA LEU A 81 0.54 3.90 -17.04
C LEU A 81 0.74 2.98 -18.27
N ALA A 82 1.01 3.50 -19.47
CA ALA A 82 1.13 2.71 -20.70
C ALA A 82 2.22 1.63 -20.62
N LYS A 83 3.24 1.84 -19.77
CA LYS A 83 4.34 0.89 -19.53
C LYS A 83 4.09 -0.03 -18.32
N VAL A 84 2.92 0.02 -17.69
CA VAL A 84 2.50 -0.96 -16.68
C VAL A 84 2.03 -2.22 -17.40
N ASN A 85 2.83 -3.27 -17.37
CA ASN A 85 2.51 -4.55 -18.01
C ASN A 85 1.68 -5.47 -17.10
N SER A 86 1.56 -5.14 -15.82
CA SER A 86 0.80 -5.87 -14.81
C SER A 86 -0.50 -5.13 -14.45
N ASP A 87 -1.39 -5.80 -13.73
CA ASP A 87 -2.62 -5.16 -13.25
C ASP A 87 -2.37 -4.33 -11.98
N ASN A 88 -1.24 -4.56 -11.29
CA ASN A 88 -0.86 -3.86 -10.07
C ASN A 88 0.29 -2.89 -10.34
N PHE A 89 0.27 -1.74 -9.69
CA PHE A 89 1.34 -0.75 -9.72
C PHE A 89 1.40 -0.03 -8.38
N THR A 90 2.48 0.72 -8.17
CA THR A 90 2.68 1.49 -6.96
C THR A 90 2.82 2.97 -7.30
N ILE A 91 2.12 3.84 -6.57
CA ILE A 91 2.43 5.26 -6.54
C ILE A 91 3.40 5.50 -5.39
N ASN A 92 4.60 6.00 -5.71
CA ASN A 92 5.55 6.49 -4.72
C ASN A 92 5.39 8.00 -4.59
N ILE A 93 5.35 8.48 -3.36
CA ILE A 93 5.30 9.90 -3.01
C ILE A 93 6.53 10.16 -2.16
N GLU A 94 7.48 10.92 -2.69
CA GLU A 94 8.76 11.19 -2.07
C GLU A 94 8.94 12.71 -1.93
N GLY A 95 9.43 13.16 -0.79
CA GLY A 95 9.77 14.57 -0.59
C GLY A 95 9.58 15.02 0.84
N LYS A 96 9.58 16.34 1.01
CA LYS A 96 9.32 16.98 2.30
C LYS A 96 8.24 18.04 2.12
N ALA A 97 7.17 17.93 2.90
CA ALA A 97 6.10 18.91 2.94
C ALA A 97 5.40 18.91 4.31
N ASP A 98 5.04 20.10 4.81
CA ASP A 98 4.22 20.22 6.03
C ASP A 98 2.81 19.65 5.82
N LYS A 99 2.31 19.78 4.59
CA LYS A 99 1.08 19.17 4.13
C LYS A 99 1.19 18.82 2.66
N PHE A 100 0.83 17.59 2.34
CA PHE A 100 0.63 17.14 0.97
C PHE A 100 -0.69 16.39 0.86
N ILE A 101 -1.55 16.79 -0.08
CA ILE A 101 -2.76 16.06 -0.44
C ILE A 101 -2.60 15.61 -1.89
N LEU A 102 -2.92 14.34 -2.17
CA LEU A 102 -3.02 13.79 -3.51
C LEU A 102 -4.40 13.17 -3.70
N ASN A 103 -5.13 13.64 -4.70
CA ASN A 103 -6.39 13.06 -5.16
C ASN A 103 -6.16 12.42 -6.52
N LEU A 104 -6.45 11.13 -6.64
CA LEU A 104 -6.32 10.36 -7.88
C LEU A 104 -7.71 10.06 -8.46
N ASP A 105 -7.87 10.30 -9.76
CA ASP A 105 -9.09 9.93 -10.48
C ASP A 105 -9.27 8.41 -10.44
N SER A 106 -10.35 7.94 -9.81
CA SER A 106 -10.60 6.52 -9.56
C SER A 106 -11.26 5.78 -10.73
N SER A 107 -11.57 6.46 -11.83
CA SER A 107 -12.43 5.92 -12.90
C SER A 107 -11.88 4.61 -13.51
N ASN A 108 -10.56 4.44 -13.52
CA ASN A 108 -9.89 3.27 -14.08
C ASN A 108 -8.98 2.52 -13.08
N ILE A 109 -8.99 2.91 -11.80
CA ILE A 109 -8.09 2.35 -10.77
C ILE A 109 -8.84 2.03 -9.48
N SER A 110 -8.33 1.08 -8.72
CA SER A 110 -8.79 0.77 -7.37
C SER A 110 -7.61 0.53 -6.43
N LEU A 111 -7.87 0.52 -5.13
CA LEU A 111 -6.88 0.04 -4.17
C LEU A 111 -6.58 -1.43 -4.46
N ALA A 112 -5.29 -1.78 -4.54
CA ALA A 112 -4.94 -3.18 -4.52
C ALA A 112 -5.32 -3.71 -3.13
N ALA A 113 -6.03 -4.84 -3.08
CA ALA A 113 -6.23 -5.52 -1.81
C ALA A 113 -4.85 -5.80 -1.20
N GLU A 114 -4.65 -5.42 0.06
CA GLU A 114 -3.49 -5.88 0.81
C GLU A 114 -3.64 -7.40 0.94
N SER A 115 -2.91 -8.15 0.11
CA SER A 115 -2.64 -9.55 0.42
C SER A 115 -1.96 -9.56 1.80
N PRO A 116 -2.43 -10.35 2.77
CA PRO A 116 -1.78 -10.47 4.07
C PRO A 116 -0.47 -11.25 3.91
N ASP A 117 0.56 -10.61 3.37
CA ASP A 117 1.94 -11.10 3.42
C ASP A 117 2.61 -10.49 4.64
N SER A 118 2.35 -11.08 5.81
CA SER A 118 3.21 -11.08 7.01
C SER A 118 2.57 -11.90 8.14
N LYS A 119 2.64 -13.23 8.05
CA LYS A 119 2.88 -14.04 9.25
C LYS A 119 4.28 -14.63 9.16
N GLN A 120 5.19 -13.97 9.88
CA GLN A 120 6.35 -14.55 10.58
C GLN A 120 7.47 -15.14 9.73
N ASP A 121 8.34 -14.27 9.22
CA ASP A 121 9.78 -14.48 9.39
C ASP A 121 10.22 -13.72 10.65
N ALA A 122 10.26 -14.43 11.78
CA ALA A 122 11.06 -14.03 12.93
C ALA A 122 11.97 -15.20 13.27
N LYS A 123 13.23 -15.04 12.87
CA LYS A 123 14.37 -15.83 13.30
C LYS A 123 14.43 -15.87 14.83
N ASP A 124 14.63 -17.05 15.38
CA ASP A 124 15.50 -17.20 16.55
C ASP A 124 16.62 -18.16 16.15
N ALA A 125 17.83 -17.63 16.18
CA ALA A 125 19.05 -18.35 15.92
C ALA A 125 19.64 -18.83 17.25
N ASP A 126 20.03 -20.10 17.25
CA ASP A 126 21.20 -20.66 17.95
C ASP A 126 21.29 -20.56 19.48
N SER A 127 21.10 -21.69 20.16
CA SER A 127 21.93 -22.08 21.31
C SER A 127 21.81 -23.56 21.70
N LYS A 128 22.96 -24.23 21.61
CA LYS A 128 23.48 -25.36 22.44
C LYS A 128 22.92 -26.79 22.27
N GLU A 129 23.75 -27.58 21.55
CA GLU A 129 24.50 -28.75 22.04
C GLU A 129 23.92 -29.69 23.13
N LYS A 130 23.97 -30.99 22.78
CA LYS A 130 23.92 -32.24 23.59
C LYS A 130 22.57 -32.88 23.92
N GLY A 131 22.39 -34.09 23.38
CA GLY A 131 22.13 -35.28 24.21
C GLY A 131 20.77 -35.98 24.07
N GLN A 132 20.78 -37.13 23.39
CA GLN A 132 19.94 -38.34 23.56
C GLN A 132 18.40 -38.27 23.40
N PRO A 133 17.81 -39.21 22.62
CA PRO A 133 16.40 -39.59 22.77
C PRO A 133 16.24 -40.72 23.80
N SER A 134 14.99 -40.88 24.27
CA SER A 134 14.38 -42.05 24.96
C SER A 134 14.39 -42.09 26.50
N ASN A 135 13.38 -41.46 27.14
CA ASN A 135 12.22 -42.13 27.77
C ASN A 135 11.49 -41.18 28.73
N PRO A 136 10.15 -41.29 28.83
CA PRO A 136 9.50 -41.24 30.13
C PRO A 136 8.77 -42.56 30.39
N LYS A 137 9.31 -43.29 31.37
CA LYS A 137 8.63 -44.39 32.05
C LYS A 137 7.56 -43.80 32.97
N ASP A 138 6.47 -44.55 33.08
CA ASP A 138 5.58 -44.65 34.23
C ASP A 138 4.76 -43.43 34.65
N LYS A 139 3.44 -43.60 34.45
CA LYS A 139 2.41 -43.00 35.28
C LYS A 139 2.59 -43.53 36.71
N ASN A 140 3.11 -42.72 37.63
CA ASN A 140 2.80 -42.88 39.05
C ASN A 140 3.04 -41.58 39.83
N GLY A 141 2.00 -41.10 40.52
CA GLY A 141 2.06 -40.01 41.51
C GLY A 141 2.38 -38.65 40.92
N GLY A 142 1.78 -37.54 41.32
CA GLY A 142 0.93 -37.21 42.44
C GLY A 142 0.81 -35.69 42.36
N PHE A 143 -0.41 -35.17 42.46
CA PHE A 143 -0.64 -33.74 42.57
C PHE A 143 0.04 -33.21 43.82
N HIS A 144 0.85 -32.15 43.75
CA HIS A 144 0.93 -31.14 44.80
C HIS A 144 1.32 -29.78 44.20
N LEU A 145 0.35 -28.86 44.23
CA LEU A 145 0.54 -27.41 44.15
C LEU A 145 1.35 -26.93 45.36
N TRP A 146 2.28 -25.99 45.20
CA TRP A 146 2.30 -24.78 46.05
C TRP A 146 3.20 -23.62 45.56
N PRO A 147 2.90 -22.38 45.99
CA PRO A 147 3.41 -21.12 45.42
C PRO A 147 4.55 -20.47 46.23
N PHE A 148 5.09 -19.39 45.64
CA PHE A 148 5.82 -18.24 46.21
C PHE A 148 6.22 -18.26 47.71
N PHE A 149 7.53 -18.14 47.98
CA PHE A 149 8.15 -17.15 48.89
C PHE A 149 9.62 -16.95 48.48
#